data_AF-A0A936XVI3-F1
#
_entry.id   AF-A0A936XVI3-F1
#
_cell.length_a   1.000
_cell.length_b   1.000
_cell.length_c   1.000
_cell.angle_alpha   90.00
_cell.angle_beta   90.00
_cell.angle_gamma   90.00
#
_symmetry.space_group_name_H-M   'P 1'
#
loop_
_entity.id
_entity.type
_entity.pdbx_description
1 polymer ?
#
loop_
_entity_poly.entity_id
_entity_poly.type
_entity_poly.pdbx_seq_one_letter_code
_entity_poly.pdbx_strand_id
1 'polypeptide(L)'
;MIAANVTINPLAFIATGAICNTGCIVEHECAVGEFAHIGPGAVLCGNVKVGAGSFVGANAVIRQGVTIGNNAMIGAGAVVVKDVADGVTVVGVPAK
;
A
#
# COMPACT_ATOMS: atom_id res chain seq x y z
N MET A 1 9.84 -1.24 -9.42
CA MET A 1 10.58 0.05 -9.40
C MET A 1 10.63 0.54 -7.96
N ILE A 2 11.81 0.95 -7.47
CA ILE A 2 11.97 1.65 -6.20
C ILE A 2 12.43 3.07 -6.52
N ALA A 3 11.60 4.06 -6.21
CA ALA A 3 11.89 5.48 -6.48
C ALA A 3 12.80 6.09 -5.41
N ALA A 4 13.13 7.38 -5.57
CA ALA A 4 13.92 8.12 -4.60
C ALA A 4 13.23 8.20 -3.22
N ASN A 5 14.02 8.13 -2.16
CA ASN A 5 13.59 8.28 -0.76
C ASN A 5 12.56 7.26 -0.26
N VAL A 6 12.38 6.14 -0.97
CA VAL A 6 11.57 5.02 -0.46
C VAL A 6 12.26 4.38 0.73
N THR A 7 11.50 4.09 1.79
CA THR A 7 11.98 3.30 2.94
C THR A 7 11.31 1.93 2.94
N ILE A 8 12.10 0.87 3.00
CA ILE A 8 11.62 -0.52 3.12
C ILE A 8 12.26 -1.12 4.36
N ASN A 9 11.44 -1.50 5.34
CA ASN A 9 11.87 -2.00 6.64
C ASN A 9 12.00 -3.54 6.67
N PRO A 10 12.61 -4.12 7.72
CA PRO A 10 12.95 -5.54 7.77
C PRO A 10 11.77 -6.47 7.50
N LEU A 11 12.05 -7.58 6.81
CA LEU A 11 11.08 -8.63 6.46
C LEU A 11 9.95 -8.17 5.52
N ALA A 12 9.98 -6.94 5.02
CA ALA A 12 9.08 -6.55 3.95
C ALA A 12 9.43 -7.27 2.65
N PHE A 13 8.41 -7.72 1.93
CA PHE A 13 8.52 -8.39 0.64
C PHE A 13 7.89 -7.54 -0.46
N ILE A 14 8.67 -7.25 -1.51
CA ILE A 14 8.23 -6.50 -2.68
C ILE A 14 8.25 -7.44 -3.89
N ALA A 15 7.09 -7.76 -4.44
CA ALA A 15 6.97 -8.68 -5.55
C ALA A 15 7.40 -8.05 -6.90
N THR A 16 7.59 -8.91 -7.89
CA THR A 16 7.94 -8.51 -9.25
C THR A 16 6.92 -7.52 -9.84
N GLY A 17 7.42 -6.49 -10.51
CA GLY A 17 6.57 -5.48 -11.15
C GLY A 17 5.95 -4.46 -10.20
N ALA A 18 6.06 -4.62 -8.88
CA ALA A 18 5.57 -3.63 -7.92
C ALA A 18 6.32 -2.29 -8.07
N ILE A 19 5.61 -1.19 -7.84
CA ILE A 19 6.13 0.17 -7.86
C ILE A 19 6.02 0.75 -6.45
N CYS A 20 7.16 1.06 -5.85
CA CYS A 20 7.26 1.89 -4.65
C CYS A 20 7.69 3.29 -5.10
N ASN A 21 6.76 4.25 -5.08
CA ASN A 21 6.97 5.58 -5.62
C ASN A 21 7.58 6.54 -4.58
N THR A 22 7.99 7.73 -5.01
CA THR A 22 8.85 8.64 -4.26
C THR A 22 8.40 8.85 -2.82
N GLY A 23 9.29 8.58 -1.88
CA GLY A 23 9.04 8.82 -0.46
C GLY A 23 8.01 7.89 0.21
N CYS A 24 7.51 6.84 -0.46
CA CYS A 24 6.63 5.90 0.22
C CYS A 24 7.39 5.09 1.29
N ILE A 25 6.69 4.71 2.35
CA ILE A 25 7.22 3.93 3.47
C ILE A 25 6.51 2.60 3.51
N VAL A 26 7.29 1.52 3.46
CA VAL A 26 6.84 0.13 3.62
C VAL A 26 7.44 -0.39 4.93
N GLU A 27 6.63 -0.45 5.98
CA GLU A 27 7.06 -0.91 7.29
C GLU A 27 7.37 -2.41 7.35
N HIS A 28 7.89 -2.84 8.49
CA HIS A 28 8.29 -4.23 8.73
C HIS A 28 7.17 -5.23 8.40
N GLU A 29 7.56 -6.39 7.88
CA GLU A 29 6.68 -7.54 7.59
C GLU A 29 5.56 -7.25 6.57
N CYS A 30 5.62 -6.14 5.84
CA CYS A 30 4.65 -5.88 4.77
C CYS A 30 4.88 -6.80 3.57
N ALA A 31 3.81 -7.09 2.83
CA ALA A 31 3.89 -7.78 1.54
C ALA A 31 3.20 -6.95 0.45
N VAL A 32 3.96 -6.55 -0.58
CA VAL A 32 3.44 -5.81 -1.73
C VAL A 32 3.39 -6.76 -2.93
N GLY A 33 2.17 -7.04 -3.41
CA GLY A 33 1.89 -7.98 -4.49
C GLY A 33 2.38 -7.53 -5.88
N GLU A 34 2.34 -8.47 -6.83
CA GLU A 34 2.83 -8.23 -8.19
C GLU A 34 2.09 -7.09 -8.86
N PHE A 35 2.83 -6.23 -9.55
CA PHE A 35 2.29 -5.06 -10.26
C PHE A 35 1.47 -4.08 -9.40
N ALA A 36 1.52 -4.18 -8.07
CA ALA A 36 0.91 -3.20 -7.18
C ALA A 36 1.68 -1.88 -7.24
N HIS A 37 0.98 -0.75 -7.06
CA HIS A 37 1.58 0.58 -7.10
C HIS A 37 1.30 1.33 -5.80
N ILE A 38 2.35 1.52 -5.01
CA ILE A 38 2.38 2.31 -3.80
C ILE A 38 2.76 3.75 -4.18
N GLY A 39 1.79 4.66 -4.10
CA GLY A 39 1.91 6.03 -4.56
C GLY A 39 2.88 6.88 -3.73
N PRO A 40 3.24 8.08 -4.22
CA PRO A 40 4.19 8.96 -3.54
C PRO A 40 3.77 9.28 -2.10
N GLY A 41 4.70 9.16 -1.15
CA GLY A 41 4.45 9.47 0.27
C GLY A 41 3.41 8.56 0.96
N ALA A 42 2.91 7.51 0.31
CA ALA A 42 2.01 6.56 0.97
C ALA A 42 2.76 5.78 2.06
N VAL A 43 2.04 5.45 3.14
CA VAL A 43 2.59 4.73 4.29
C VAL A 43 1.82 3.43 4.49
N LEU A 44 2.53 2.31 4.38
CA LEU A 44 2.07 1.01 4.82
C LEU A 44 2.65 0.78 6.23
N CYS A 45 1.80 0.76 7.27
CA CYS A 45 2.25 0.38 8.62
C CYS A 45 2.59 -1.13 8.67
N GLY A 46 3.18 -1.59 9.78
CA GLY A 46 3.69 -2.96 9.89
C GLY A 46 2.68 -4.05 9.51
N ASN A 47 3.16 -5.13 8.91
CA ASN A 47 2.37 -6.30 8.53
C ASN A 47 1.15 -5.98 7.64
N VAL A 48 1.24 -4.95 6.80
CA VAL A 48 0.23 -4.66 5.77
C VAL A 48 0.44 -5.55 4.56
N LYS A 49 -0.65 -6.09 4.01
CA LYS A 49 -0.63 -6.92 2.80
C LYS A 49 -1.36 -6.18 1.68
N VAL A 50 -0.70 -6.01 0.54
CA VAL A 50 -1.27 -5.37 -0.65
C VAL A 50 -1.35 -6.41 -1.76
N GLY A 51 -2.58 -6.67 -2.24
CA GLY A 51 -2.84 -7.61 -3.32
C GLY A 51 -2.23 -7.19 -4.67
N ALA A 52 -2.18 -8.13 -5.60
CA ALA A 52 -1.64 -7.89 -6.94
C ALA A 52 -2.49 -6.89 -7.71
N GLY A 53 -1.84 -6.04 -8.52
CA GLY A 53 -2.49 -5.01 -9.35
C GLY A 53 -3.16 -3.88 -8.57
N SER A 54 -3.06 -3.85 -7.24
CA SER A 54 -3.71 -2.84 -6.41
C SER A 54 -2.98 -1.50 -6.43
N PHE A 55 -3.72 -0.42 -6.24
CA PHE A 55 -3.20 0.94 -6.21
C PHE A 55 -3.40 1.56 -4.83
N VAL A 56 -2.32 2.06 -4.22
CA VAL A 56 -2.37 2.85 -3.00
C VAL A 56 -2.06 4.30 -3.34
N GLY A 57 -3.05 5.19 -3.24
CA GLY A 57 -2.92 6.59 -3.64
C GLY A 57 -1.88 7.38 -2.85
N ALA A 58 -1.44 8.50 -3.43
CA ALA A 58 -0.45 9.38 -2.81
C ALA A 58 -0.88 9.82 -1.41
N ASN A 59 0.07 9.83 -0.46
CA ASN A 59 -0.16 10.15 0.95
C ASN A 59 -1.28 9.35 1.65
N ALA A 60 -1.71 8.20 1.11
CA ALA A 60 -2.60 7.31 1.83
C ALA A 60 -1.86 6.60 2.98
N VAL A 61 -2.57 6.30 4.06
CA VAL A 61 -2.03 5.59 5.24
C VAL A 61 -2.84 4.32 5.48
N ILE A 62 -2.15 3.19 5.55
CA ILE A 62 -2.75 1.88 5.80
C ILE A 62 -2.41 1.42 7.21
N ARG A 63 -3.44 1.22 8.05
CA ARG A 63 -3.27 0.79 9.44
C ARG A 63 -2.56 -0.56 9.52
N GLN A 64 -1.75 -0.75 10.56
CA GLN A 64 -1.04 -2.00 10.84
C GLN A 64 -1.97 -3.23 10.72
N GLY A 65 -1.47 -4.26 10.05
CA GLY A 65 -2.15 -5.55 9.89
C GLY A 65 -3.29 -5.58 8.85
N VAL A 66 -3.60 -4.46 8.19
CA VAL A 66 -4.65 -4.42 7.17
C VAL A 66 -4.25 -5.19 5.92
N THR A 67 -5.21 -5.94 5.37
CA THR A 67 -5.11 -6.57 4.06
C THR A 67 -5.92 -5.78 3.02
N ILE A 68 -5.23 -5.34 1.97
CA ILE A 68 -5.81 -4.79 0.75
C ILE A 68 -5.86 -5.92 -0.28
N GLY A 69 -7.06 -6.23 -0.77
CA GLY A 69 -7.31 -7.25 -1.79
C GLY A 69 -6.64 -6.95 -3.13
N ASN A 70 -6.79 -7.87 -4.09
CA ASN A 70 -6.26 -7.74 -5.44
C ASN A 70 -7.06 -6.72 -6.25
N ASN A 71 -6.38 -5.96 -7.12
CA ASN A 71 -6.97 -4.93 -7.98
C ASN A 71 -7.80 -3.88 -7.21
N ALA A 72 -7.54 -3.69 -5.91
CA ALA A 72 -8.22 -2.70 -5.08
C ALA A 72 -7.60 -1.31 -5.30
N MET A 73 -8.38 -0.26 -5.04
CA MET A 73 -7.94 1.12 -5.20
C MET A 73 -8.13 1.91 -3.90
N ILE A 74 -7.03 2.42 -3.35
CA ILE A 74 -7.06 3.32 -2.21
C ILE A 74 -6.89 4.75 -2.74
N GLY A 75 -7.84 5.63 -2.43
CA GLY A 75 -7.76 7.04 -2.82
C GLY A 75 -6.56 7.76 -2.21
N ALA A 76 -6.11 8.81 -2.89
CA ALA A 76 -5.08 9.69 -2.33
C ALA A 76 -5.54 10.30 -0.98
N GLY A 77 -4.63 10.35 -0.01
CA GLY A 77 -4.90 10.85 1.34
C GLY A 77 -5.86 10.01 2.18
N ALA A 78 -6.28 8.84 1.72
CA ALA A 78 -7.19 7.99 2.47
C ALA A 78 -6.50 7.33 3.66
N VAL A 79 -7.25 7.12 4.76
CA VAL A 79 -6.76 6.39 5.95
C VAL A 79 -7.54 5.09 6.07
N VAL A 80 -6.92 3.98 5.70
CA VAL A 80 -7.55 2.66 5.68
C VAL A 80 -7.38 1.99 7.03
N VAL A 81 -8.48 1.80 7.74
CA VAL A 81 -8.52 1.22 9.09
C VAL A 81 -9.15 -0.18 9.15
N LYS A 82 -9.55 -0.74 8.01
CA LYS A 82 -10.16 -2.07 7.87
C LYS A 82 -9.70 -2.70 6.56
N ASP A 83 -9.77 -4.02 6.49
CA ASP A 83 -9.48 -4.76 5.26
C ASP A 83 -10.34 -4.27 4.09
N VAL A 84 -9.75 -4.28 2.91
CA VAL A 84 -10.39 -3.88 1.65
C VAL A 84 -10.46 -5.11 0.76
N ALA A 85 -11.67 -5.44 0.29
CA ALA A 85 -11.86 -6.61 -0.56
C ALA A 85 -11.32 -6.38 -1.99
N ASP A 86 -11.16 -7.47 -2.73
CA ASP A 86 -10.71 -7.45 -4.13
C ASP A 86 -11.59 -6.53 -4.99
N GLY A 87 -10.96 -5.74 -5.87
CA GLY A 87 -11.63 -4.83 -6.79
C GLY A 87 -12.34 -3.63 -6.13
N VAL A 88 -12.32 -3.51 -4.81
CA VAL A 88 -12.99 -2.41 -4.10
C VAL A 88 -12.15 -1.14 -4.17
N THR A 89 -12.83 -0.02 -4.38
CA THR A 89 -12.26 1.31 -4.22
C THR A 89 -12.71 1.91 -2.89
N VAL A 90 -11.78 2.41 -2.08
CA VAL A 90 -12.09 3.11 -0.83
C VAL A 90 -11.42 4.49 -0.79
N VAL A 91 -12.11 5.47 -0.24
CA VAL A 91 -11.62 6.86 -0.15
C VAL A 91 -11.99 7.50 1.19
N GLY A 92 -11.23 8.53 1.60
CA GLY A 92 -11.55 9.36 2.77
C GLY A 92 -10.88 8.94 4.08
N VAL A 93 -11.28 9.61 5.16
CA VAL A 93 -10.74 9.42 6.52
C VAL A 93 -11.91 9.30 7.51
N PRO A 94 -12.21 8.10 8.03
CA PRO A 94 -11.67 6.81 7.61
C PRO A 94 -12.14 6.44 6.20
N ALA A 95 -11.33 5.65 5.50
CA ALA A 95 -11.67 5.16 4.16
C ALA A 95 -12.93 4.29 4.20
N LYS A 96 -13.84 4.49 3.24
CA LYS A 96 -15.08 3.74 3.06
C LYS A 96 -15.25 3.31 1.61
#